data_AF-L8LGX9-F1
#
_entry.id   AF-L8LGX9-F1
#
_cell.length_a   1.000
_cell.length_b   1.000
_cell.length_c   1.000
_cell.angle_alpha   90.00
_cell.angle_beta   90.00
_cell.angle_gamma   90.00
#
_symmetry.space_group_name_H-M   'P 1'
#
loop_
_entity.id
_entity.type
_entity.pdbx_description
1 polymer ?
#
loop_
_entity_poly.entity_id
_entity_poly.type
_entity_poly.pdbx_seq_one_letter_code
_entity_poly.pdbx_strand_id
1 'polypeptide(L)'
;MNIDDLANYDSVIQHQPPPQPGEIWEIGESRYLMIVNTVDDRVYSGIVISEKTKFMSDYNFVITQNISGISRDLLIEAWHLIEILDCHLVQKVGNRLSREIYDYILDVYDKSLENKNQNPLSFEKAEKSWGEFMEKQVVAYKTYQFTSQLIEAAIVNEQEIRSLNQPEIVLNQWLEDVFLSGWQKLTDLLNTPDYQLNYSLRSEVQMTTIQGIKSLSLGEETIATVMAVNLESNDKLGISIEIIPQGNQRYLPDDLLVNILSSSEEIVKSFQARSADNCLKLPKMKLSPNGEFTLEIISGEVTIREKFVHIVHD
;
A
#
# COMPACT_ATOMS: atom_id res chain seq x y z
N MET A 1 4.71 18.02 -11.04
CA MET A 1 3.50 17.19 -11.04
C MET A 1 3.53 16.48 -9.70
N ASN A 2 2.63 16.87 -8.79
CA ASN A 2 2.71 16.47 -7.39
C ASN A 2 2.15 15.05 -7.21
N ILE A 3 2.64 14.28 -6.25
CA ILE A 3 2.22 12.88 -6.02
C ILE A 3 0.72 12.81 -5.66
N ASP A 4 0.20 13.86 -5.02
CA ASP A 4 -1.23 14.01 -4.70
C ASP A 4 -2.12 14.23 -5.93
N ASP A 5 -1.55 14.67 -7.07
CA ASP A 5 -2.33 14.87 -8.30
C ASP A 5 -2.67 13.54 -9.00
N LEU A 6 -1.95 12.45 -8.70
CA LEU A 6 -2.20 11.13 -9.27
C LEU A 6 -3.29 10.37 -8.52
N ALA A 7 -3.36 10.49 -7.19
CA ALA A 7 -4.37 9.82 -6.36
C ALA A 7 -5.77 10.41 -6.54
N ASN A 8 -5.86 11.69 -6.92
CA ASN A 8 -7.15 12.36 -7.10
C ASN A 8 -7.80 12.09 -8.48
N TYR A 9 -7.07 11.47 -9.41
CA TYR A 9 -7.58 11.15 -10.76
C TYR A 9 -8.49 9.90 -10.77
N ASP A 10 -8.39 9.04 -9.76
CA ASP A 10 -9.24 7.85 -9.63
C ASP A 10 -10.70 8.18 -9.23
N SER A 11 -10.98 9.41 -8.81
CA SER A 11 -12.29 9.79 -8.26
C SER A 11 -13.29 10.35 -9.30
N VAL A 12 -12.93 10.46 -10.59
CA VAL A 12 -13.80 11.06 -11.63
C VAL A 12 -13.90 10.21 -12.91
N ILE A 13 -13.57 8.92 -12.88
CA ILE A 13 -13.85 8.03 -14.02
C ILE A 13 -15.31 7.57 -13.93
N GLN A 14 -16.19 8.23 -14.69
CA GLN A 14 -17.51 7.69 -15.04
C GLN A 14 -17.31 6.23 -15.47
N HIS A 15 -17.91 5.30 -14.71
CA HIS A 15 -17.76 3.86 -14.93
C HIS A 15 -18.42 3.43 -16.24
N GLN A 16 -17.71 3.60 -17.36
CA GLN A 16 -17.99 2.82 -18.56
C GLN A 16 -17.57 1.37 -18.27
N PRO A 17 -18.38 0.37 -18.67
CA PRO A 17 -18.00 -1.03 -18.50
C PRO A 17 -16.68 -1.30 -19.23
N PRO A 18 -15.85 -2.24 -18.74
CA PRO A 18 -14.56 -2.54 -19.36
C PRO A 18 -14.75 -2.93 -20.83
N PRO A 19 -13.94 -2.38 -21.75
CA PRO A 19 -13.97 -2.72 -23.16
C PRO A 19 -13.96 -4.23 -23.41
N GLN A 20 -14.82 -4.71 -24.31
CA GLN A 20 -14.96 -6.13 -24.63
C GLN A 20 -14.37 -6.46 -26.01
N PRO A 21 -13.84 -7.69 -26.22
CA PRO A 21 -13.31 -8.11 -27.53
C PRO A 21 -14.29 -7.87 -28.67
N GLY A 22 -13.82 -7.31 -29.78
CA GLY A 22 -14.61 -6.97 -30.96
C GLY A 22 -15.39 -5.65 -30.86
N GLU A 23 -15.36 -4.95 -29.71
CA GLU A 23 -15.89 -3.58 -29.63
C GLU A 23 -14.97 -2.61 -30.35
N ILE A 24 -15.55 -1.58 -30.96
CA ILE A 24 -14.81 -0.50 -31.62
C ILE A 24 -14.83 0.72 -30.71
N TRP A 25 -13.66 1.30 -30.49
CA TRP A 25 -13.46 2.46 -29.62
C TRP A 25 -12.78 3.58 -30.38
N GLU A 26 -13.23 4.82 -30.17
CA GLU A 26 -12.55 6.00 -30.68
C GLU A 26 -11.32 6.30 -29.81
N ILE A 27 -10.18 6.55 -30.46
CA ILE A 27 -8.89 6.81 -29.78
C ILE A 27 -8.21 8.10 -30.25
N GLY A 28 -8.96 8.96 -30.96
CA GLY A 28 -8.51 10.27 -31.44
C GLY A 28 -7.90 10.28 -32.84
N GLU A 29 -7.72 11.48 -33.41
CA GLU A 29 -7.07 11.71 -34.73
C GLU A 29 -7.62 10.86 -35.90
N SER A 30 -8.95 10.66 -35.97
CA SER A 30 -9.59 9.80 -36.98
C SER A 30 -9.11 8.34 -36.92
N ARG A 31 -8.71 7.86 -35.74
CA ARG A 31 -8.39 6.46 -35.44
C ARG A 31 -9.41 5.86 -34.50
N TYR A 32 -9.66 4.59 -34.74
CA TYR A 32 -10.46 3.72 -33.92
C TYR A 32 -9.65 2.47 -33.58
N LEU A 33 -10.08 1.75 -32.56
CA LEU A 33 -9.45 0.53 -32.10
C LEU A 33 -10.51 -0.56 -31.99
N MET A 34 -10.31 -1.68 -32.66
CA MET A 34 -11.05 -2.90 -32.33
C MET A 34 -10.34 -3.57 -31.16
N ILE A 35 -11.03 -3.71 -30.03
CA ILE A 35 -10.51 -4.37 -28.84
C ILE A 35 -10.27 -5.85 -29.15
N VAL A 36 -9.09 -6.36 -28.83
CA VAL A 36 -8.75 -7.77 -28.95
C VAL A 36 -8.81 -8.42 -27.57
N ASN A 37 -8.05 -7.92 -26.61
CA ASN A 37 -8.10 -8.41 -25.23
C ASN A 37 -7.61 -7.36 -24.22
N THR A 38 -7.97 -7.58 -22.96
CA THR A 38 -7.32 -6.92 -21.82
C THR A 38 -5.96 -7.58 -21.58
N VAL A 39 -4.91 -6.77 -21.45
CA VAL A 39 -3.53 -7.21 -21.16
C VAL A 39 -3.22 -7.06 -19.68
N ASP A 40 -3.67 -5.95 -19.10
CA ASP A 40 -3.53 -5.59 -17.68
C ASP A 40 -4.75 -4.74 -17.28
N ASP A 41 -4.92 -4.41 -16.01
CA ASP A 41 -6.11 -3.74 -15.47
C ASP A 41 -6.48 -2.45 -16.22
N ARG A 42 -5.45 -1.74 -16.72
CA ARG A 42 -5.57 -0.48 -17.46
C ARG A 42 -5.02 -0.53 -18.88
N VAL A 43 -4.59 -1.72 -19.35
CA VAL A 43 -3.93 -1.88 -20.66
C VAL A 43 -4.73 -2.82 -21.53
N TYR A 44 -5.09 -2.35 -22.72
CA TYR A 44 -5.84 -3.11 -23.72
C TYR A 44 -4.99 -3.28 -24.96
N SER A 45 -5.14 -4.42 -25.62
CA SER A 45 -4.62 -4.61 -26.97
C SER A 45 -5.76 -4.42 -27.98
N GLY A 46 -5.41 -3.92 -29.16
CA GLY A 46 -6.39 -3.79 -30.21
C GLY A 46 -5.78 -3.55 -31.58
N ILE A 47 -6.58 -3.82 -32.60
CA ILE A 47 -6.23 -3.60 -34.01
C ILE A 47 -6.69 -2.22 -34.42
N VAL A 48 -5.77 -1.45 -35.00
CA VAL A 48 -6.03 -0.09 -35.45
C VAL A 48 -6.99 -0.08 -36.64
N ILE A 49 -7.92 0.86 -36.61
CA ILE A 49 -8.88 1.14 -37.68
C ILE A 49 -8.77 2.63 -38.03
N SER A 50 -8.75 2.97 -39.31
CA SER A 50 -8.68 4.37 -39.75
C SER A 50 -9.71 4.73 -40.81
N GLU A 51 -9.96 6.02 -40.97
CA GLU A 51 -10.85 6.54 -42.02
C GLU A 51 -10.21 6.53 -43.43
N LYS A 52 -8.94 6.12 -43.54
CA LYS A 52 -8.14 6.25 -44.77
C LYS A 52 -8.30 5.02 -45.67
N THR A 53 -9.49 4.78 -46.19
CA THR A 53 -9.87 3.58 -46.97
C THR A 53 -9.08 3.32 -48.27
N LYS A 54 -8.29 4.28 -48.75
CA LYS A 54 -7.51 4.16 -49.99
C LYS A 54 -6.26 3.28 -49.92
N PHE A 55 -5.90 2.78 -48.74
CA PHE A 55 -4.65 2.03 -48.49
C PHE A 55 -4.87 0.51 -48.33
N MET A 56 -5.72 -0.08 -49.15
CA MET A 56 -5.99 -1.53 -49.11
C MET A 56 -4.76 -2.37 -49.49
N SER A 57 -4.61 -3.51 -48.86
CA SER A 57 -3.55 -4.52 -49.09
C SER A 57 -4.04 -5.90 -48.64
N ASP A 58 -3.17 -6.91 -48.67
CA ASP A 58 -3.46 -8.25 -48.13
C ASP A 58 -3.75 -8.21 -46.61
N TYR A 59 -3.32 -7.15 -45.93
CA TYR A 59 -3.45 -6.96 -44.48
C TYR A 59 -4.25 -5.70 -44.10
N ASN A 60 -4.70 -4.93 -45.09
CA ASN A 60 -5.52 -3.73 -44.90
C ASN A 60 -6.80 -3.86 -45.72
N PHE A 61 -7.96 -3.96 -45.07
CA PHE A 61 -9.21 -4.15 -45.80
C PHE A 61 -10.34 -3.28 -45.24
N VAL A 62 -11.29 -2.96 -46.12
CA VAL A 62 -12.38 -2.06 -45.79
C VAL A 62 -13.51 -2.82 -45.10
N ILE A 63 -13.95 -2.31 -43.96
CA ILE A 63 -15.19 -2.69 -43.30
C ILE A 63 -16.26 -1.63 -43.58
N THR A 64 -17.43 -2.07 -44.02
CA THR A 64 -18.50 -1.15 -44.41
C THR A 64 -19.24 -0.58 -43.21
N GLN A 65 -19.84 0.60 -43.40
CA GLN A 65 -20.70 1.26 -42.39
C GLN A 65 -21.82 0.35 -41.83
N ASN A 66 -22.33 -0.59 -42.64
CA ASN A 66 -23.40 -1.50 -42.22
C ASN A 66 -22.91 -2.54 -41.20
N ILE A 67 -21.63 -2.93 -41.31
CA ILE A 67 -21.02 -3.88 -40.39
C ILE A 67 -20.51 -3.15 -39.15
N SER A 68 -19.74 -2.08 -39.36
CA SER A 68 -19.12 -1.31 -38.27
C SER A 68 -20.13 -0.52 -37.46
N GLY A 69 -21.31 -0.21 -38.00
CA GLY A 69 -22.28 0.69 -37.38
C GLY A 69 -21.82 2.15 -37.32
N ILE A 70 -20.69 2.48 -37.95
CA ILE A 70 -20.13 3.84 -38.04
C ILE A 70 -20.56 4.43 -39.37
N SER A 71 -20.85 5.74 -39.42
CA SER A 71 -21.44 6.46 -40.57
C SER A 71 -20.63 6.49 -41.89
N ARG A 72 -19.54 5.73 -41.96
CA ARG A 72 -18.64 5.65 -43.12
C ARG A 72 -17.92 4.30 -43.14
N ASP A 73 -17.38 3.98 -44.29
CA ASP A 73 -16.48 2.85 -44.45
C ASP A 73 -15.13 3.14 -43.79
N LEU A 74 -14.53 2.12 -43.19
CA LEU A 74 -13.29 2.22 -42.43
C LEU A 74 -12.27 1.21 -42.94
N LEU A 75 -10.99 1.53 -42.81
CA LEU A 75 -9.88 0.63 -43.10
C LEU A 75 -9.49 -0.09 -41.81
N ILE A 76 -9.56 -1.42 -41.80
CA ILE A 76 -8.96 -2.25 -40.76
C ILE A 76 -7.49 -2.42 -41.13
N GLU A 77 -6.59 -2.00 -40.25
CA GLU A 77 -5.15 -2.19 -40.37
C GLU A 77 -4.76 -3.47 -39.63
N ALA A 78 -5.10 -4.64 -40.18
CA ALA A 78 -5.00 -5.91 -39.47
C ALA A 78 -3.56 -6.28 -39.09
N TRP A 79 -2.54 -5.68 -39.71
CA TRP A 79 -1.13 -5.83 -39.32
C TRP A 79 -0.74 -5.01 -38.08
N HIS A 80 -1.58 -4.07 -37.66
CA HIS A 80 -1.25 -3.03 -36.69
C HIS A 80 -1.98 -3.27 -35.36
N LEU A 81 -1.51 -4.30 -34.65
CA LEU A 81 -1.89 -4.55 -33.26
C LEU A 81 -1.04 -3.66 -32.34
N ILE A 82 -1.69 -2.93 -31.45
CA ILE A 82 -1.02 -2.08 -30.45
C ILE A 82 -1.54 -2.37 -29.05
N GLU A 83 -0.72 -2.07 -28.03
CA GLU A 83 -1.19 -1.91 -26.66
C GLU A 83 -1.49 -0.43 -26.38
N ILE A 84 -2.57 -0.16 -25.63
CA ILE A 84 -2.99 1.18 -25.27
C ILE A 84 -3.53 1.24 -23.84
N LEU A 85 -3.35 2.38 -23.19
CA LEU A 85 -3.96 2.67 -21.89
C LEU A 85 -5.44 3.01 -22.02
N ASP A 86 -6.22 2.62 -21.01
CA ASP A 86 -7.65 2.92 -20.88
C ASP A 86 -7.99 4.41 -21.07
N CYS A 87 -7.12 5.32 -20.62
CA CYS A 87 -7.30 6.76 -20.71
C CYS A 87 -7.27 7.30 -22.15
N HIS A 88 -6.83 6.52 -23.13
CA HIS A 88 -6.92 6.85 -24.55
C HIS A 88 -8.18 6.30 -25.22
N LEU A 89 -8.96 5.44 -24.56
CA LEU A 89 -10.23 4.93 -25.05
C LEU A 89 -11.32 5.98 -24.77
N VAL A 90 -11.60 6.84 -25.75
CA VAL A 90 -12.48 8.00 -25.58
C VAL A 90 -13.92 7.58 -25.37
N GLN A 91 -14.44 6.75 -26.27
CA GLN A 91 -15.80 6.22 -26.21
C GLN A 91 -15.96 5.01 -27.12
N LYS A 92 -16.85 4.09 -26.72
CA LYS A 92 -17.33 3.01 -27.57
C LYS A 92 -18.16 3.58 -28.72
N VAL A 93 -17.86 3.16 -29.94
CA VAL A 93 -18.56 3.60 -31.16
C VAL A 93 -18.99 2.40 -32.01
N GLY A 94 -20.04 2.60 -32.81
CA GLY A 94 -20.50 1.58 -33.75
C GLY A 94 -21.01 0.30 -33.10
N ASN A 95 -21.02 -0.76 -33.91
CA ASN A 95 -21.40 -2.11 -33.53
C ASN A 95 -20.18 -2.89 -33.08
N ARG A 96 -20.38 -3.74 -32.06
CA ARG A 96 -19.44 -4.83 -31.78
C ARG A 96 -19.42 -5.77 -32.99
N LEU A 97 -18.22 -6.09 -33.49
CA LEU A 97 -18.06 -6.99 -34.62
C LEU A 97 -18.55 -8.39 -34.27
N SER A 98 -19.14 -9.07 -35.26
CA SER A 98 -19.54 -10.46 -35.10
C SER A 98 -18.29 -11.33 -34.90
N ARG A 99 -18.49 -12.50 -34.29
CA ARG A 99 -17.38 -13.41 -34.01
C ARG A 99 -16.66 -13.83 -35.29
N GLU A 100 -17.39 -14.06 -36.37
CA GLU A 100 -16.82 -14.47 -37.65
C GLU A 100 -15.89 -13.41 -38.23
N ILE A 101 -16.27 -12.13 -38.12
CA ILE A 101 -15.47 -11.00 -38.61
C ILE A 101 -14.25 -10.80 -37.71
N TYR A 102 -14.46 -10.85 -36.40
CA TYR A 102 -13.39 -10.77 -35.41
C TYR A 102 -12.32 -11.85 -35.65
N ASP A 103 -12.74 -13.12 -35.77
CA ASP A 103 -11.83 -14.25 -36.00
C ASP A 103 -11.11 -14.12 -37.36
N TYR A 104 -11.78 -13.62 -38.40
CA TYR A 104 -11.16 -13.36 -39.70
C TYR A 104 -10.07 -12.27 -39.61
N ILE A 105 -10.33 -11.17 -38.90
CA ILE A 105 -9.34 -10.10 -38.71
C ILE A 105 -8.10 -10.66 -37.99
N LEU A 106 -8.28 -11.49 -36.97
CA LEU A 106 -7.17 -12.12 -36.24
C LEU A 106 -6.37 -13.10 -37.12
N ASP A 107 -7.02 -13.89 -37.97
CA ASP A 107 -6.32 -14.76 -38.94
C ASP A 107 -5.49 -13.94 -39.95
N VAL A 108 -5.97 -12.78 -40.38
CA VAL A 108 -5.19 -11.85 -41.22
C VAL A 108 -4.01 -11.25 -40.44
N TYR A 109 -4.20 -10.89 -39.17
CA TYR A 109 -3.12 -10.43 -38.30
C TYR A 109 -2.02 -11.50 -38.17
N ASP A 110 -2.38 -12.74 -37.86
CA ASP A 110 -1.43 -13.84 -37.71
C ASP A 110 -0.62 -14.05 -38.99
N LYS A 111 -1.28 -14.03 -40.16
CA LYS A 111 -0.60 -14.10 -41.48
C LYS A 111 0.33 -12.92 -41.73
N SER A 112 0.03 -11.74 -41.19
CA SER A 112 0.91 -10.56 -41.33
C SER A 112 2.22 -10.73 -40.58
N LEU A 113 2.21 -11.45 -39.45
CA LEU A 113 3.41 -11.70 -38.64
C LEU A 113 4.43 -12.58 -39.36
N GLU A 114 3.98 -13.43 -40.29
CA GLU A 114 4.85 -14.31 -41.08
C GLU A 114 5.58 -13.58 -42.22
N ASN A 115 5.11 -12.39 -42.63
CA ASN A 115 5.57 -11.69 -43.84
C ASN A 115 6.24 -10.33 -43.57
N LYS A 116 7.10 -10.26 -42.55
CA LYS A 116 7.76 -9.02 -42.06
C LYS A 116 8.74 -8.34 -43.03
N ASN A 117 8.97 -8.89 -44.23
CA ASN A 117 10.03 -8.45 -45.16
C ASN A 117 9.56 -7.50 -46.28
N GLN A 118 8.32 -7.01 -46.24
CA GLN A 118 7.86 -6.01 -47.21
C GLN A 118 8.30 -4.60 -46.80
N ASN A 119 8.62 -3.76 -47.78
CA ASN A 119 8.98 -2.36 -47.54
C ASN A 119 7.69 -1.56 -47.32
N PRO A 120 7.42 -1.05 -46.10
CA PRO A 120 6.13 -0.46 -45.79
C PRO A 120 5.90 0.84 -46.56
N LEU A 121 4.65 1.07 -46.95
CA LEU A 121 4.20 2.32 -47.57
C LEU A 121 4.44 3.50 -46.61
N SER A 122 4.50 4.73 -47.15
CA SER A 122 4.67 5.93 -46.31
C SER A 122 3.57 6.08 -45.25
N PHE A 123 2.36 5.63 -45.58
CA PHE A 123 1.23 5.55 -44.65
C PHE A 123 1.51 4.59 -43.48
N GLU A 124 1.90 3.35 -43.77
CA GLU A 124 2.19 2.33 -42.75
C GLU A 124 3.36 2.73 -41.84
N LYS A 125 4.36 3.45 -42.38
CA LYS A 125 5.43 4.04 -41.56
C LYS A 125 4.90 5.05 -40.55
N ALA A 126 3.98 5.92 -40.97
CA ALA A 126 3.38 6.92 -40.09
C ALA A 126 2.49 6.27 -39.03
N GLU A 127 1.67 5.29 -39.40
CA GLU A 127 0.83 4.56 -38.45
C GLU A 127 1.69 3.77 -37.46
N LYS A 128 2.75 3.10 -37.92
CA LYS A 128 3.71 2.43 -37.04
C LYS A 128 4.36 3.38 -36.03
N SER A 129 4.83 4.55 -36.47
CA SER A 129 5.42 5.54 -35.55
C SER A 129 4.43 6.04 -34.50
N TRP A 130 3.15 6.14 -34.85
CA TRP A 130 2.10 6.49 -33.89
C TRP A 130 1.82 5.34 -32.90
N GLY A 131 1.80 4.09 -33.37
CA GLY A 131 1.69 2.90 -32.50
C GLY A 131 2.85 2.81 -31.50
N GLU A 132 4.09 3.00 -31.97
CA GLU A 132 5.30 3.06 -31.12
C GLU A 132 5.24 4.19 -30.08
N PHE A 133 4.55 5.29 -30.38
CA PHE A 133 4.32 6.36 -29.41
C PHE A 133 3.37 5.92 -28.29
N MET A 134 2.29 5.21 -28.61
CA MET A 134 1.37 4.66 -27.61
C MET A 134 2.04 3.60 -26.73
N GLU A 135 2.82 2.70 -27.33
CA GLU A 135 3.58 1.67 -26.59
C GLU A 135 4.53 2.27 -25.55
N LYS A 136 5.19 3.40 -25.85
CA LYS A 136 6.06 4.08 -24.88
C LYS A 136 5.31 4.52 -23.62
N GLN A 137 4.05 4.94 -23.76
CA GLN A 137 3.23 5.32 -22.61
C GLN A 137 2.84 4.09 -21.78
N VAL A 138 2.51 2.98 -22.44
CA VAL A 138 2.24 1.70 -21.76
C VAL A 138 3.48 1.21 -21.01
N VAL A 139 4.67 1.29 -21.62
CA VAL A 139 5.94 0.94 -20.96
C VAL A 139 6.20 1.83 -19.74
N ALA A 140 5.96 3.14 -19.85
CA ALA A 140 6.10 4.05 -18.72
C ALA A 140 5.15 3.69 -17.56
N TYR A 141 3.89 3.38 -17.86
CA TYR A 141 2.91 2.91 -16.88
C TYR A 141 3.35 1.60 -16.20
N LYS A 142 3.73 0.58 -16.98
CA LYS A 142 4.20 -0.71 -16.46
C LYS A 142 5.45 -0.55 -15.59
N THR A 143 6.36 0.35 -15.99
CA THR A 143 7.57 0.67 -15.20
C THR A 143 7.20 1.29 -13.87
N TYR A 144 6.29 2.27 -13.87
CA TYR A 144 5.81 2.91 -12.64
C TYR A 144 5.20 1.89 -11.67
N GLN A 145 4.27 1.06 -12.15
CA GLN A 145 3.62 0.01 -11.35
C GLN A 145 4.64 -0.93 -10.71
N PHE A 146 5.60 -1.40 -11.50
CA PHE A 146 6.66 -2.28 -11.00
C PHE A 146 7.52 -1.60 -9.93
N THR A 147 7.90 -0.33 -10.14
CA THR A 147 8.70 0.40 -9.15
C THR A 147 7.94 0.65 -7.85
N SER A 148 6.64 0.95 -7.91
CA SER A 148 5.82 1.13 -6.71
C SER A 148 5.73 -0.15 -5.90
N GLN A 149 5.49 -1.29 -6.54
CA GLN A 149 5.48 -2.60 -5.88
C GLN A 149 6.81 -2.94 -5.20
N LEU A 150 7.93 -2.62 -5.85
CA LEU A 150 9.26 -2.82 -5.24
C LEU A 150 9.49 -1.94 -4.01
N ILE A 151 9.02 -0.68 -4.04
CA ILE A 151 9.12 0.23 -2.90
C ILE A 151 8.27 -0.28 -1.74
N GLU A 152 7.02 -0.68 -1.99
CA GLU A 152 6.14 -1.25 -0.97
C GLU A 152 6.75 -2.50 -0.33
N ALA A 153 7.29 -3.41 -1.14
CA ALA A 153 7.98 -4.60 -0.65
C ALA A 153 9.23 -4.25 0.18
N ALA A 154 10.00 -3.22 -0.22
CA ALA A 154 11.16 -2.76 0.53
C ALA A 154 10.77 -2.18 1.90
N ILE A 155 9.68 -1.42 1.97
CA ILE A 155 9.15 -0.87 3.23
C ILE A 155 8.75 -2.00 4.19
N VAL A 156 8.00 -2.99 3.70
CA VAL A 156 7.58 -4.15 4.52
C VAL A 156 8.79 -4.91 5.05
N ASN A 157 9.79 -5.18 4.19
CA ASN A 157 11.03 -5.85 4.61
C ASN A 157 11.79 -5.04 5.66
N GLU A 158 11.85 -3.71 5.52
CA GLU A 158 12.52 -2.86 6.52
C GLU A 158 11.80 -2.93 7.88
N GLN A 159 10.47 -2.94 7.88
CA GLN A 159 9.67 -3.11 9.11
C GLN A 159 9.92 -4.47 9.77
N GLU A 160 10.00 -5.55 8.99
CA GLU A 160 10.31 -6.90 9.49
C GLU A 160 11.74 -7.02 10.04
N ILE A 161 12.72 -6.43 9.36
CA ILE A 161 14.11 -6.38 9.87
C ILE A 161 14.19 -5.58 11.18
N ARG A 162 13.40 -4.51 11.31
CA ARG A 162 13.32 -3.71 12.54
C ARG A 162 12.68 -4.51 13.67
N SER A 163 11.62 -5.28 13.43
CA SER A 163 10.99 -6.11 14.46
C SER A 163 11.90 -7.23 14.94
N LEU A 164 12.65 -7.89 14.04
CA LEU A 164 13.60 -8.96 14.39
C LEU A 164 14.79 -8.48 15.23
N ASN A 165 15.19 -7.21 15.09
CA ASN A 165 16.34 -6.65 15.80
C ASN A 165 15.97 -5.89 17.08
N GLN A 166 14.70 -5.91 17.51
CA GLN A 166 14.33 -5.34 18.78
C GLN A 166 14.73 -6.28 19.93
N PRO A 167 15.59 -5.85 20.86
CA PRO A 167 15.97 -6.68 22.00
C PRO A 167 14.74 -6.98 22.87
N GLU A 168 14.52 -8.25 23.17
CA GLU A 168 13.47 -8.67 24.11
C GLU A 168 13.75 -8.11 25.51
N ILE A 169 12.71 -7.54 26.12
CA ILE A 169 12.80 -6.99 27.48
C ILE A 169 12.44 -8.10 28.46
N VAL A 170 13.44 -8.63 29.16
CA VAL A 170 13.27 -9.70 30.15
C VAL A 170 12.82 -9.10 31.48
N LEU A 171 11.53 -9.19 31.79
CA LEU A 171 10.94 -8.51 32.95
C LEU A 171 11.46 -9.02 34.31
N ASN A 172 11.90 -10.27 34.39
CA ASN A 172 12.50 -10.79 35.63
C ASN A 172 13.80 -10.10 36.01
N GLN A 173 14.55 -9.58 35.03
CA GLN A 173 15.78 -8.83 35.30
C GLN A 173 15.49 -7.54 36.07
N TRP A 174 14.28 -6.99 35.95
CA TRP A 174 13.88 -5.81 36.72
C TRP A 174 13.80 -6.13 38.22
N LEU A 175 13.47 -7.39 38.59
CA LEU A 175 13.52 -7.88 39.99
C LEU A 175 14.93 -7.81 40.60
N GLU A 176 15.95 -7.82 39.74
CA GLU A 176 17.37 -7.72 40.09
C GLU A 176 17.93 -6.32 39.83
N ASP A 177 17.06 -5.32 39.61
CA ASP A 177 17.41 -3.92 39.32
C ASP A 177 18.18 -3.72 38.01
N VAL A 178 18.03 -4.64 37.05
CA VAL A 178 18.67 -4.59 35.73
C VAL A 178 17.65 -4.10 34.68
N PHE A 179 17.88 -2.89 34.16
CA PHE A 179 17.08 -2.28 33.11
C PHE A 179 17.91 -2.08 31.83
N LEU A 180 17.39 -2.54 30.70
CA LEU A 180 18.05 -2.51 29.39
C LEU A 180 17.16 -1.83 28.34
N SER A 181 17.69 -1.69 27.12
CA SER A 181 16.90 -1.22 25.96
C SER A 181 16.28 0.16 26.13
N GLY A 182 16.94 1.04 26.90
CA GLY A 182 16.49 2.41 27.16
C GLY A 182 15.50 2.55 28.32
N TRP A 183 15.10 1.45 28.96
CA TRP A 183 14.35 1.49 30.20
C TRP A 183 15.25 1.93 31.36
N GLN A 184 14.68 2.69 32.28
CA GLN A 184 15.36 3.20 33.47
C GLN A 184 14.47 2.99 34.69
N LYS A 185 15.08 2.83 35.86
CA LYS A 185 14.35 2.76 37.12
C LYS A 185 13.69 4.11 37.41
N LEU A 186 12.38 4.11 37.66
CA LEU A 186 11.62 5.34 37.86
C LEU A 186 12.14 6.17 39.04
N THR A 187 12.56 5.52 40.12
CA THR A 187 13.08 6.20 41.31
C THR A 187 14.35 7.01 41.05
N ASP A 188 15.17 6.59 40.09
CA ASP A 188 16.42 7.28 39.77
C ASP A 188 16.14 8.61 39.07
N LEU A 189 15.11 8.64 38.23
CA LEU A 189 14.67 9.85 37.53
C LEU A 189 13.95 10.84 38.44
N LEU A 190 13.12 10.36 39.39
CA LEU A 190 12.44 11.22 40.36
C LEU A 190 13.40 11.97 41.30
N ASN A 191 14.63 11.47 41.46
CA ASN A 191 15.68 12.13 42.24
C ASN A 191 16.46 13.18 41.43
N THR A 192 16.11 13.37 40.15
CA THR A 192 16.81 14.30 39.24
C THR A 192 16.05 15.64 39.19
N PRO A 193 16.67 16.80 39.49
CA PRO A 193 16.00 18.10 39.58
C PRO A 193 15.27 18.55 38.30
N ASP A 194 15.74 18.09 37.13
CA ASP A 194 15.24 18.53 35.81
C ASP A 194 14.14 17.63 35.24
N TYR A 195 13.83 16.48 35.87
CA TYR A 195 12.81 15.56 35.38
C TYR A 195 11.44 15.91 35.96
N GLN A 196 10.84 16.99 35.43
CA GLN A 196 9.47 17.43 35.80
C GLN A 196 8.42 16.52 35.16
N LEU A 197 8.30 15.30 35.65
CA LEU A 197 7.09 14.53 35.41
C LEU A 197 5.93 15.23 36.14
N ASN A 198 4.90 15.67 35.41
CA ASN A 198 3.56 15.91 35.96
C ASN A 198 2.88 14.57 36.36
N TYR A 199 3.67 13.59 36.77
CA TYR A 199 3.22 12.32 37.30
C TYR A 199 2.71 12.57 38.71
N SER A 200 1.40 12.70 38.84
CA SER A 200 0.76 12.73 40.14
C SER A 200 1.06 11.40 40.84
N LEU A 201 2.08 11.40 41.71
CA LEU A 201 2.46 10.34 42.66
C LEU A 201 1.29 10.02 43.62
N ARG A 202 0.21 9.45 43.09
CA ARG A 202 -0.98 9.02 43.82
C ARG A 202 -1.45 7.61 43.42
N SER A 203 -0.62 6.82 42.75
CA SER A 203 -0.81 5.37 42.77
C SER A 203 -0.04 4.82 43.97
N GLU A 204 -0.74 4.19 44.90
CA GLU A 204 -0.17 3.49 46.06
C GLU A 204 1.05 2.66 45.64
N VAL A 205 2.25 3.18 45.93
CA VAL A 205 3.49 2.41 45.81
C VAL A 205 3.43 1.33 46.88
N GLN A 206 2.98 0.14 46.49
CA GLN A 206 3.18 -1.04 47.33
C GLN A 206 4.70 -1.30 47.33
N MET A 207 5.31 -1.42 48.51
CA MET A 207 6.77 -1.53 48.71
C MET A 207 7.44 -2.70 47.94
N THR A 208 6.67 -3.56 47.29
CA THR A 208 7.11 -4.74 46.53
C THR A 208 7.01 -4.58 45.02
N THR A 209 6.67 -3.38 44.51
CA THR A 209 6.52 -3.13 43.06
C THR A 209 7.74 -2.41 42.51
N ILE A 210 8.31 -2.93 41.43
CA ILE A 210 9.43 -2.32 40.71
C ILE A 210 8.90 -1.55 39.52
N GLN A 211 9.37 -0.31 39.36
CA GLN A 211 8.88 0.59 38.32
C GLN A 211 10.00 0.97 37.36
N GLY A 212 9.77 0.67 36.09
CA GLY A 212 10.56 1.16 34.97
C GLY A 212 9.84 2.30 34.26
N ILE A 213 10.61 3.17 33.62
CA ILE A 213 10.12 4.19 32.69
C ILE A 213 11.01 4.25 31.46
N LYS A 214 10.40 4.53 30.31
CA LYS A 214 11.10 4.79 29.06
C LYS A 214 10.44 5.94 28.30
N SER A 215 11.26 6.84 27.80
CA SER A 215 10.83 7.95 26.93
C SER A 215 10.79 7.52 25.48
N LEU A 216 9.72 7.87 24.77
CA LEU A 216 9.48 7.48 23.39
C LEU A 216 9.11 8.72 22.56
N SER A 217 9.79 8.91 21.43
CA SER A 217 9.51 10.00 20.48
C SER A 217 8.48 9.52 19.45
N LEU A 218 7.36 10.21 19.35
CA LEU A 218 6.29 9.97 18.37
C LEU A 218 6.28 11.14 17.37
N GLY A 219 7.36 11.26 16.59
CA GLY A 219 7.57 12.43 15.74
C GLY A 219 7.99 13.66 16.56
N GLU A 220 7.20 14.74 16.49
CA GLU A 220 7.43 15.98 17.25
C GLU A 220 7.01 15.89 18.72
N GLU A 221 6.21 14.88 19.08
CA GLU A 221 5.69 14.68 20.42
C GLU A 221 6.52 13.63 21.17
N THR A 222 6.56 13.71 22.51
CA THR A 222 7.28 12.74 23.34
C THR A 222 6.38 12.27 24.47
N ILE A 223 6.27 10.96 24.61
CA ILE A 223 5.57 10.32 25.72
C ILE A 223 6.54 9.54 26.59
N ALA A 224 6.12 9.22 27.80
CA ALA A 224 6.77 8.25 28.66
C ALA A 224 5.85 7.04 28.87
N THR A 225 6.41 5.84 28.75
CA THR A 225 5.77 4.61 29.19
C THR A 225 6.32 4.26 30.56
N VAL A 226 5.44 4.22 31.56
CA VAL A 226 5.74 3.78 32.92
C VAL A 226 5.17 2.38 33.10
N MET A 227 6.01 1.43 33.53
CA MET A 227 5.58 0.06 33.80
C MET A 227 5.96 -0.31 35.23
N ALA A 228 4.97 -0.83 35.96
CA ALA A 228 5.17 -1.42 37.27
C ALA A 228 5.04 -2.94 37.18
N VAL A 229 6.01 -3.65 37.75
CA VAL A 229 6.12 -5.09 37.79
C VAL A 229 6.20 -5.54 39.24
N ASN A 230 5.42 -6.54 39.62
CA ASN A 230 5.49 -7.17 40.93
C ASN A 230 5.40 -8.69 40.80
N LEU A 231 6.17 -9.42 41.62
CA LEU A 231 6.05 -10.87 41.70
C LEU A 231 4.76 -11.24 42.46
N GLU A 232 3.95 -12.12 41.87
CA GLU A 232 2.75 -12.70 42.46
C GLU A 232 2.95 -14.20 42.75
N SER A 233 1.96 -14.83 43.38
CA SER A 233 1.94 -16.29 43.62
C SER A 233 2.08 -17.10 42.33
N ASN A 234 2.70 -18.28 42.41
CA ASN A 234 2.97 -19.20 41.30
C ASN A 234 3.88 -18.60 40.23
N ASP A 235 4.87 -17.80 40.67
CA ASP A 235 5.86 -17.15 39.82
C ASP A 235 5.24 -16.34 38.69
N LYS A 236 4.04 -15.78 38.88
CA LYS A 236 3.43 -14.89 37.89
C LYS A 236 3.88 -13.46 38.13
N LEU A 237 4.03 -12.67 37.07
CA LEU A 237 4.25 -11.24 37.20
C LEU A 237 2.91 -10.50 37.10
N GLY A 238 2.63 -9.65 38.08
CA GLY A 238 1.62 -8.59 37.97
C GLY A 238 2.22 -7.41 37.21
N ILE A 239 1.52 -6.92 36.19
CA ILE A 239 1.98 -5.84 35.32
C ILE A 239 0.92 -4.74 35.28
N SER A 240 1.36 -3.50 35.45
CA SER A 240 0.58 -2.29 35.20
C SER A 240 1.35 -1.33 34.31
N ILE A 241 0.69 -0.77 33.32
CA ILE A 241 1.29 0.11 32.31
C ILE A 241 0.50 1.41 32.28
N GLU A 242 1.22 2.52 32.34
CA GLU A 242 0.67 3.87 32.21
C GLU A 242 1.47 4.61 31.14
N ILE A 243 0.78 5.26 30.21
CA ILE A 243 1.40 6.18 29.26
C ILE A 243 1.07 7.61 29.67
N ILE A 244 2.09 8.46 29.71
CA ILE A 244 1.99 9.85 30.14
C ILE A 244 2.68 10.77 29.15
N PRO A 245 2.21 12.02 28.97
CA PRO A 245 2.93 13.00 28.17
C PRO A 245 4.26 13.35 28.85
N GLN A 246 5.27 13.68 28.04
CA GLN A 246 6.59 14.06 28.53
C GLN A 246 7.02 15.41 27.94
N GLY A 247 7.92 16.11 28.63
CA GLY A 247 8.36 17.46 28.26
C GLY A 247 7.30 18.50 28.66
N ASN A 248 7.11 19.50 27.81
CA ASN A 248 6.17 20.61 28.08
C ASN A 248 4.72 20.30 27.67
N GLN A 249 4.42 19.06 27.29
CA GLN A 249 3.09 18.65 26.84
C GLN A 249 2.19 18.32 28.04
N ARG A 250 0.92 18.74 27.96
CA ARG A 250 -0.06 18.51 29.04
C ARG A 250 -0.95 17.30 28.80
N TYR A 251 -1.08 16.89 27.54
CA TYR A 251 -2.00 15.85 27.09
C TYR A 251 -1.25 14.90 26.16
N LEU A 252 -1.75 13.67 26.09
CA LEU A 252 -1.31 12.67 25.12
C LEU A 252 -1.74 13.10 23.70
N PRO A 253 -1.05 12.60 22.66
CA PRO A 253 -1.49 12.76 21.28
C PRO A 253 -2.93 12.28 21.10
N ASP A 254 -3.76 13.07 20.40
CA ASP A 254 -5.19 12.78 20.20
C ASP A 254 -5.43 11.50 19.36
N ASP A 255 -4.43 11.07 18.60
CA ASP A 255 -4.46 9.86 17.77
C ASP A 255 -3.69 8.68 18.38
N LEU A 256 -3.23 8.79 19.64
CA LEU A 256 -2.47 7.74 20.30
C LEU A 256 -3.31 6.48 20.49
N LEU A 257 -2.86 5.39 19.86
CA LEU A 257 -3.42 4.05 19.98
C LEU A 257 -2.38 3.11 20.61
N VAL A 258 -2.82 2.30 21.56
CA VAL A 258 -1.97 1.34 22.26
C VAL A 258 -2.59 -0.05 22.17
N ASN A 259 -1.88 -0.98 21.57
CA ASN A 259 -2.29 -2.36 21.46
C ASN A 259 -1.42 -3.26 22.35
N ILE A 260 -2.05 -4.30 22.91
CA ILE A 260 -1.36 -5.43 23.52
C ILE A 260 -1.52 -6.61 22.58
N LEU A 261 -0.41 -7.12 22.05
CA LEU A 261 -0.40 -8.25 21.13
C LEU A 261 0.05 -9.52 21.84
N SER A 262 -0.47 -10.66 21.39
CA SER A 262 -0.03 -12.00 21.83
C SER A 262 1.31 -12.39 21.18
N SER A 263 1.84 -13.55 21.57
CA SER A 263 2.99 -14.19 20.91
C SER A 263 2.78 -14.49 19.42
N SER A 264 1.52 -14.51 18.95
CA SER A 264 1.16 -14.71 17.54
C SER A 264 0.88 -13.40 16.81
N GLU A 265 1.28 -12.25 17.37
CA GLU A 265 1.05 -10.90 16.83
C GLU A 265 -0.45 -10.54 16.67
N GLU A 266 -1.34 -11.26 17.36
CA GLU A 266 -2.77 -10.92 17.36
C GLU A 266 -3.07 -9.86 18.41
N ILE A 267 -3.86 -8.85 18.04
CA ILE A 267 -4.31 -7.81 18.98
C ILE A 267 -5.25 -8.43 20.01
N VAL A 268 -4.79 -8.53 21.26
CA VAL A 268 -5.58 -9.03 22.40
C VAL A 268 -6.42 -7.91 23.00
N LYS A 269 -5.86 -6.70 23.08
CA LYS A 269 -6.54 -5.49 23.60
C LYS A 269 -6.04 -4.24 22.87
N SER A 270 -6.90 -3.23 22.78
CA SER A 270 -6.60 -1.94 22.15
C SER A 270 -7.16 -0.79 23.01
N PHE A 271 -6.39 0.28 23.15
CA PHE A 271 -6.70 1.44 23.98
C PHE A 271 -6.37 2.72 23.22
N GLN A 272 -7.34 3.61 23.06
CA GLN A 272 -7.15 4.88 22.37
C GLN A 272 -7.19 6.03 23.39
N ALA A 273 -6.20 6.93 23.32
CA ALA A 273 -6.24 8.18 24.07
C ALA A 273 -7.35 9.09 23.53
N ARG A 274 -7.91 9.92 24.39
CA ARG A 274 -8.96 10.89 24.04
C ARG A 274 -8.40 12.30 24.14
N SER A 275 -9.03 13.23 23.45
CA SER A 275 -8.69 14.64 23.58
C SER A 275 -8.72 15.07 25.05
N ALA A 276 -7.62 15.66 25.50
CA ALA A 276 -7.34 16.06 26.89
C ALA A 276 -7.05 14.93 27.90
N ASP A 277 -6.80 13.69 27.47
CA ASP A 277 -6.22 12.68 28.34
C ASP A 277 -4.78 13.05 28.69
N ASN A 278 -4.51 13.26 29.97
CA ASN A 278 -3.16 13.51 30.48
C ASN A 278 -2.44 12.22 30.92
N CYS A 279 -3.10 11.07 30.79
CA CYS A 279 -2.56 9.75 31.07
C CYS A 279 -3.50 8.68 30.49
N LEU A 280 -2.93 7.62 29.92
CA LEU A 280 -3.64 6.42 29.50
C LEU A 280 -3.19 5.24 30.37
N LYS A 281 -4.08 4.76 31.23
CA LYS A 281 -3.80 3.64 32.14
C LYS A 281 -4.40 2.35 31.60
N LEU A 282 -3.55 1.35 31.38
CA LEU A 282 -3.99 0.05 30.92
C LEU A 282 -4.49 -0.79 32.12
N PRO A 283 -5.51 -1.64 31.93
CA PRO A 283 -5.94 -2.58 32.97
C PRO A 283 -4.78 -3.48 33.39
N LYS A 284 -4.64 -3.70 34.70
CA LYS A 284 -3.64 -4.63 35.25
C LYS A 284 -3.76 -6.00 34.60
N MET A 285 -2.62 -6.60 34.28
CA MET A 285 -2.54 -7.92 33.68
C MET A 285 -1.57 -8.81 34.43
N LYS A 286 -1.67 -10.12 34.21
CA LYS A 286 -0.78 -11.13 34.78
C LYS A 286 -0.05 -11.84 33.66
N LEU A 287 1.26 -12.01 33.81
CA LEU A 287 2.10 -12.75 32.89
C LEU A 287 2.56 -14.05 33.57
N SER A 288 2.25 -15.19 32.95
CA SER A 288 2.68 -16.50 33.43
C SER A 288 4.17 -16.72 33.16
N PRO A 289 4.85 -17.62 33.91
CA PRO A 289 6.19 -18.08 33.56
C PRO A 289 6.29 -18.49 32.09
N ASN A 290 7.38 -18.09 31.43
CA ASN A 290 7.64 -18.26 30.00
C ASN A 290 6.59 -17.63 29.07
N GLY A 291 5.78 -16.71 29.61
CA GLY A 291 4.84 -15.91 28.84
C GLY A 291 5.51 -14.69 28.22
N GLU A 292 4.90 -14.21 27.14
CA GLU A 292 5.32 -13.00 26.43
C GLU A 292 4.11 -12.16 26.00
N PHE A 293 4.35 -10.87 25.77
CA PHE A 293 3.42 -9.97 25.10
C PHE A 293 4.20 -8.84 24.40
N THR A 294 3.59 -8.22 23.41
CA THR A 294 4.14 -7.04 22.73
C THR A 294 3.26 -5.84 23.03
N LEU A 295 3.87 -4.74 23.48
CA LEU A 295 3.21 -3.44 23.56
C LEU A 295 3.48 -2.71 22.25
N GLU A 296 2.42 -2.37 21.53
CA GLU A 296 2.48 -1.56 20.31
C GLU A 296 1.85 -0.19 20.59
N ILE A 297 2.57 0.86 20.26
CA ILE A 297 2.16 2.25 20.43
C ILE A 297 2.20 2.93 19.06
N ILE A 298 1.07 3.48 18.65
CA ILE A 298 0.85 4.07 17.33
C ILE A 298 0.38 5.51 17.50
N SER A 299 0.98 6.45 16.78
CA SER A 299 0.50 7.83 16.62
C SER A 299 0.97 8.34 15.26
N GLY A 300 0.03 8.83 14.44
CA GLY A 300 0.24 9.15 13.04
C GLY A 300 0.85 7.98 12.26
N GLU A 301 2.02 8.21 11.67
CA GLU A 301 2.79 7.22 10.91
C GLU A 301 3.83 6.48 11.77
N VAL A 302 3.96 6.83 13.05
CA VAL A 302 4.96 6.26 13.95
C VAL A 302 4.35 5.09 14.71
N THR A 303 4.93 3.90 14.50
CA THR A 303 4.63 2.70 15.28
C THR A 303 5.87 2.26 16.04
N ILE A 304 5.75 2.15 17.36
CA ILE A 304 6.77 1.62 18.25
C ILE A 304 6.25 0.30 18.82
N ARG A 305 7.06 -0.75 18.74
CA ARG A 305 6.79 -2.04 19.36
C ARG A 305 7.87 -2.35 20.39
N GLU A 306 7.46 -2.98 21.48
CA GLU A 306 8.36 -3.50 22.50
C GLU A 306 7.86 -4.87 22.97
N LYS A 307 8.72 -5.89 22.83
CA LYS A 307 8.42 -7.25 23.27
C LYS A 307 8.91 -7.47 24.70
N PHE A 308 8.02 -7.96 25.55
CA PHE A 308 8.30 -8.25 26.96
C PHE A 308 8.14 -9.74 27.23
N VAL A 309 9.11 -10.32 27.94
CA VAL A 309 9.16 -11.76 28.23
C VAL A 309 9.37 -12.01 29.73
N HIS A 310 8.74 -13.06 30.25
CA HIS A 310 8.93 -13.54 31.62
C HIS A 310 9.67 -14.88 31.60
N ILE A 311 11.00 -14.86 31.68
CA ILE A 311 11.83 -16.08 31.58
C ILE A 311 12.15 -16.62 32.97
N VAL A 312 11.66 -17.80 33.30
CA VAL A 312 12.02 -18.51 34.54
C VAL A 312 12.85 -19.73 34.17
N HIS A 313 14.07 -19.82 34.69
CA HIS A 313 14.91 -21.02 34.52
C HIS A 313 14.51 -22.08 35.55
N ASP A 314 14.25 -23.30 35.07
CA ASP A 314 14.06 -24.50 35.90
C ASP A 314 15.33 -24.88 36.67
#